data_AF-A0A959XSS9-F1
#
_entry.id   AF-A0A959XSS9-F1
#
_cell.length_a   1.000
_cell.length_b   1.000
_cell.length_c   1.000
_cell.angle_alpha   90.00
_cell.angle_beta   90.00
_cell.angle_gamma   90.00
#
_symmetry.space_group_name_H-M   'P 1'
#
loop_
_entity.id
_entity.type
_entity.pdbx_description
1 polymer ?
#
loop_
_entity_poly.entity_id
_entity_poly.type
_entity_poly.pdbx_seq_one_letter_code
_entity_poly.pdbx_strand_id
1 'polypeptide(L)'
;MPTSTHDRFAPRGELRPEQLRAYVEGRLNAAERHQVELHLEHDPLAREAADGLREAGAMAGLGALHAARPAGPPAWPWLAGAAVVFISGAVWWTFSGTPEHVAHTDTTTHTTTLQTIPESSEADETTALQPAEIEAAVEIPETLYIGHTTTDLHARAASIAEAAVEREPITVERLEGIPPALDTTVEPSAPASIRSKRSSMQLLFLHDLKVVDPRELYRVAPLLMSDERHVDANFADREQQQQGQEPQRFSKYTPYMDATLGKFVRNQHKACLEDLRFLLQQYPNDVNALFYAGLCSYNLGMNERARSFFHRAATHPVQVFNEEAVWYHALTLSRLGEHTAATEAYQRIAAQDGFYAERAREQLKGGGK
;
A
#
# COMPACT_ATOMS: atom_id res chain seq x y z
N MET A 1 50.07 -22.67 32.23
CA MET A 1 49.11 -23.47 31.43
C MET A 1 47.84 -22.65 31.27
N PRO A 2 47.64 -21.89 30.19
CA PRO A 2 46.35 -21.24 29.99
C PRO A 2 45.39 -22.27 29.40
N THR A 3 44.37 -22.64 30.18
CA THR A 3 43.22 -23.42 29.69
C THR A 3 42.40 -22.52 28.78
N SER A 4 42.54 -22.71 27.46
CA SER A 4 41.62 -22.13 26.48
C SER A 4 40.23 -22.72 26.75
N THR A 5 39.35 -21.91 27.33
CA THR A 5 37.93 -22.22 27.45
C THR A 5 37.36 -22.24 26.04
N HIS A 6 37.29 -23.43 25.43
CA HIS A 6 36.56 -23.63 24.17
C HIS A 6 35.09 -23.31 24.40
N ASP A 7 34.64 -22.16 23.91
CA ASP A 7 33.23 -21.83 23.84
C ASP A 7 32.52 -22.89 22.98
N ARG A 8 31.55 -23.57 23.58
CA ARG A 8 30.79 -24.65 22.92
C ARG A 8 29.73 -24.12 21.97
N PHE A 9 29.42 -22.82 22.04
CA PHE A 9 28.38 -22.16 21.26
C PHE A 9 28.95 -21.20 20.22
N ALA A 10 30.27 -20.98 20.20
CA ALA A 10 30.91 -20.24 19.14
C ALA A 10 31.00 -21.10 17.85
N PRO A 11 30.63 -20.55 16.69
CA PRO A 11 30.79 -21.24 15.42
C PRO A 11 32.26 -21.58 15.17
N ARG A 12 32.54 -22.79 14.69
CA ARG A 12 33.91 -23.24 14.41
C ARG A 12 34.22 -23.09 12.93
N GLY A 13 35.24 -22.30 12.62
CA GLY A 13 35.71 -22.09 11.25
C GLY A 13 34.82 -21.13 10.47
N GLU A 14 34.93 -21.17 9.14
CA GLU A 14 34.12 -20.37 8.22
C GLU A 14 33.05 -21.24 7.54
N LEU A 15 31.86 -20.68 7.33
CA LEU A 15 30.76 -21.35 6.63
C LEU A 15 31.06 -21.43 5.12
N ARG A 16 31.30 -22.63 4.60
CA ARG A 16 31.57 -22.82 3.17
C ARG A 16 30.27 -22.89 2.35
N PRO A 17 30.27 -22.41 1.09
CA PRO A 17 29.10 -22.45 0.21
C PRO A 17 28.54 -23.86 0.01
N GLU A 18 29.38 -24.88 -0.04
CA GLU A 18 28.96 -26.28 -0.21
C GLU A 18 28.22 -26.82 1.02
N GLN A 19 28.61 -26.37 2.23
CA GLN A 19 27.97 -26.76 3.48
C GLN A 19 26.58 -26.14 3.58
N LEU A 20 26.44 -24.88 3.16
CA LEU A 20 25.15 -24.20 3.12
C LEU A 20 24.19 -24.84 2.11
N ARG A 21 24.68 -25.25 0.95
CA ARG A 21 23.89 -26.01 -0.05
C ARG A 21 23.43 -27.36 0.51
N ALA A 22 24.36 -28.13 1.08
CA ALA A 22 24.05 -29.43 1.68
C ALA A 22 23.07 -29.31 2.85
N TYR A 23 23.11 -28.20 3.61
CA TYR A 23 22.16 -27.87 4.67
C TYR A 23 20.74 -27.66 4.12
N VAL A 24 20.60 -26.85 3.06
CA VAL A 24 19.31 -26.58 2.40
C VAL A 24 18.73 -27.85 1.76
N GLU A 25 19.58 -28.68 1.19
CA GLU A 25 19.19 -29.95 0.54
C GLU A 25 18.97 -31.10 1.54
N GLY A 26 19.15 -30.84 2.85
CA GLY A 26 18.91 -31.82 3.92
C GLY A 26 19.89 -32.99 3.96
N ARG A 27 21.10 -32.84 3.38
CA ARG A 27 22.09 -33.93 3.25
C ARG A 27 23.14 -33.96 4.36
N LEU A 28 23.13 -33.00 5.28
CA LEU A 28 24.08 -32.94 6.39
C LEU A 28 23.69 -33.89 7.53
N ASN A 29 24.70 -34.43 8.21
CA ASN A 29 24.48 -35.17 9.45
C ASN A 29 24.15 -34.21 10.62
N ALA A 30 23.67 -34.74 11.75
CA ALA A 30 23.20 -33.92 12.87
C ALA A 30 24.28 -32.97 13.45
N ALA A 31 25.55 -33.39 13.47
CA ALA A 31 26.65 -32.57 13.99
C ALA A 31 27.02 -31.44 13.02
N GLU A 32 27.04 -31.72 11.72
CA GLU A 32 27.30 -30.74 10.66
C GLU A 32 26.17 -29.72 10.54
N ARG A 33 24.92 -30.19 10.63
CA ARG A 33 23.74 -29.34 10.60
C ARG A 33 23.75 -28.34 11.75
N HIS A 34 24.05 -28.82 12.96
CA HIS A 34 24.16 -27.97 14.14
C HIS A 34 25.27 -26.91 14.00
N GLN A 35 26.41 -27.26 13.39
CA GLN A 35 27.46 -26.29 13.11
C GLN A 35 26.99 -25.21 12.12
N VAL A 36 26.26 -25.57 11.06
CA VAL A 36 25.69 -24.58 10.13
C VAL A 36 24.67 -23.69 10.85
N GLU A 37 23.77 -24.26 11.65
CA GLU A 37 22.78 -23.53 12.44
C GLU A 37 23.44 -22.47 13.36
N LEU A 38 24.54 -22.82 14.04
CA LEU A 38 25.31 -21.85 14.84
C LEU A 38 25.85 -20.68 13.99
N HIS A 39 26.27 -20.91 12.75
CA HIS A 39 26.69 -19.83 11.85
C HIS A 39 25.50 -18.96 11.42
N LEU A 40 24.33 -19.57 11.14
CA LEU A 40 23.11 -18.84 10.77
C LEU A 40 22.55 -17.98 11.92
N GLU A 41 22.80 -18.39 13.17
CA GLU A 41 22.41 -17.61 14.36
C GLU A 41 23.24 -16.33 14.49
N HIS A 42 24.54 -16.41 14.19
CA HIS A 42 25.50 -15.32 14.40
C HIS A 42 25.70 -14.40 13.20
N ASP A 43 25.35 -14.85 11.99
CA ASP A 43 25.50 -14.07 10.75
C ASP A 43 24.14 -13.88 10.05
N PRO A 44 23.56 -12.65 10.08
CA PRO A 44 22.35 -12.31 9.35
C PRO A 44 22.43 -12.58 7.85
N LEU A 45 23.60 -12.37 7.23
CA LEU A 45 23.79 -12.58 5.79
C LEU A 45 23.75 -14.08 5.44
N ALA A 46 24.37 -14.93 6.27
CA ALA A 46 24.33 -16.37 6.09
C ALA A 46 22.89 -16.91 6.19
N ARG A 47 22.07 -16.33 7.06
CA ARG A 47 20.65 -16.67 7.21
C ARG A 47 19.84 -16.32 5.96
N GLU A 48 19.99 -15.10 5.45
CA GLU A 48 19.35 -14.68 4.20
C GLU A 48 19.82 -15.53 3.01
N ALA A 49 21.11 -15.88 2.95
CA ALA A 49 21.63 -16.77 1.93
C ALA A 49 21.02 -18.19 2.01
N ALA A 50 20.81 -18.73 3.22
CA ALA A 50 20.14 -20.01 3.41
C ALA A 50 18.68 -19.99 2.91
N ASP A 51 17.97 -18.89 3.18
CA ASP A 51 16.58 -18.71 2.78
C ASP A 51 16.45 -18.52 1.26
N GLY A 52 17.32 -17.72 0.64
CA GLY A 52 17.35 -17.55 -0.81
C GLY A 52 17.65 -18.86 -1.56
N LEU A 53 18.49 -19.73 -1.00
CA LEU A 53 18.77 -21.05 -1.58
C LEU A 53 17.58 -22.03 -1.49
N ARG A 54 16.63 -21.80 -0.58
CA ARG A 54 15.39 -22.60 -0.45
C ARG A 54 14.33 -22.25 -1.47
N GLU A 55 14.46 -21.12 -2.16
CA GLU A 55 13.52 -20.71 -3.20
C GLU A 55 13.54 -21.68 -4.40
N ALA A 56 12.36 -21.90 -4.99
CA ALA A 56 12.20 -22.83 -6.10
C ALA A 56 13.04 -22.38 -7.32
N GLY A 57 14.00 -23.22 -7.72
CA GLY A 57 14.88 -22.95 -8.86
C GLY A 57 16.17 -22.18 -8.55
N ALA A 58 16.36 -21.68 -7.32
CA ALA A 58 17.55 -20.92 -6.94
C ALA A 58 18.86 -21.72 -7.10
N MET A 59 18.86 -22.98 -6.68
CA MET A 59 20.01 -23.89 -6.81
C MET A 59 20.39 -24.17 -8.28
N ALA A 60 19.38 -24.34 -9.14
CA ALA A 60 19.59 -24.57 -10.57
C ALA A 60 20.12 -23.30 -11.27
N GLY A 61 19.58 -22.13 -10.91
CA GLY A 61 20.04 -20.83 -11.41
C GLY A 61 21.49 -20.54 -11.04
N LEU A 62 21.89 -20.80 -9.79
CA LEU A 62 23.28 -20.65 -9.34
C LEU A 62 24.25 -21.60 -10.06
N GLY A 63 23.82 -22.83 -10.34
CA GLY A 63 24.61 -23.78 -11.13
C GLY A 63 24.87 -23.26 -12.55
N ALA A 64 23.85 -22.71 -13.20
CA ALA A 64 23.96 -22.11 -14.53
C ALA A 64 24.91 -20.90 -14.56
N LEU A 65 24.88 -20.05 -13.52
CA LEU A 65 25.78 -18.90 -13.39
C LEU A 65 27.23 -19.32 -13.18
N HIS A 66 27.48 -20.38 -12.40
CA HIS A 66 28.83 -20.89 -12.18
C HIS A 66 29.41 -21.50 -13.47
N ALA A 67 28.58 -22.17 -14.25
CA ALA A 67 28.96 -22.71 -15.56
C ALA A 67 29.20 -21.62 -16.61
N ALA A 68 28.52 -20.47 -16.50
CA ALA A 68 28.69 -19.32 -17.39
C ALA A 68 29.89 -18.41 -17.01
N ARG A 69 30.70 -18.78 -16.01
CA ARG A 69 31.84 -17.97 -15.57
C ARG A 69 32.94 -17.96 -16.65
N PRO A 70 33.34 -16.80 -17.18
CA PRO A 70 34.40 -16.74 -18.19
C PRO A 70 35.74 -17.19 -17.58
N ALA A 71 36.41 -18.13 -18.26
CA ALA A 71 37.71 -18.64 -17.84
C ALA A 71 38.83 -17.70 -18.32
N GLY A 72 39.17 -16.70 -17.49
CA GLY A 72 40.30 -15.80 -17.70
C GLY A 72 40.49 -14.83 -16.54
N PRO A 73 41.70 -14.29 -16.31
CA PRO A 73 41.90 -13.31 -15.25
C PRO A 73 41.11 -12.03 -15.58
N PRO A 74 40.50 -11.35 -14.58
CA PRO A 74 39.65 -10.20 -14.84
C PRO A 74 40.51 -9.01 -15.30
N ALA A 75 40.37 -8.64 -16.57
CA ALA A 75 40.75 -7.30 -17.00
C ALA A 75 39.66 -6.34 -16.50
N TRP A 76 39.95 -5.67 -15.37
CA TRP A 76 39.19 -4.56 -14.77
C TRP A 76 37.91 -4.90 -13.94
N PRO A 77 37.70 -4.31 -12.73
CA PRO A 77 36.77 -4.84 -11.73
C PRO A 77 35.30 -4.36 -11.79
N TRP A 78 34.79 -3.80 -12.89
CA TRP A 78 33.42 -3.26 -12.93
C TRP A 78 32.35 -4.19 -13.56
N LEU A 79 32.71 -5.41 -13.96
CA LEU A 79 31.80 -6.32 -14.68
C LEU A 79 31.22 -7.49 -13.87
N ALA A 80 31.22 -7.42 -12.53
CA ALA A 80 30.48 -8.41 -11.73
C ALA A 80 28.97 -8.09 -11.63
N GLY A 81 28.54 -6.85 -11.89
CA GLY A 81 27.13 -6.42 -11.81
C GLY A 81 26.31 -6.56 -13.10
N ALA A 82 26.95 -6.71 -14.26
CA ALA A 82 26.26 -6.65 -15.57
C ALA A 82 25.72 -8.01 -16.06
N ALA A 83 26.16 -9.14 -15.48
CA ALA A 83 25.78 -10.47 -15.98
C ALA A 83 24.36 -10.90 -15.59
N VAL A 84 23.73 -10.30 -14.57
CA VAL A 84 22.35 -10.60 -14.17
C VAL A 84 21.32 -9.90 -15.08
N VAL A 85 21.69 -8.79 -15.72
CA VAL A 85 20.78 -8.03 -16.60
C VAL A 85 20.72 -8.60 -18.03
N PHE A 86 21.72 -9.36 -18.48
CA PHE A 86 21.75 -9.88 -19.86
C PHE A 86 21.02 -11.22 -20.06
N ILE A 87 20.80 -12.02 -19.00
CA ILE A 87 20.14 -13.33 -19.14
C ILE A 87 18.61 -13.19 -19.32
N SER A 88 17.99 -12.10 -18.83
CA SER A 88 16.57 -11.82 -19.10
C SER A 88 16.30 -11.40 -20.56
N GLY A 89 17.30 -10.87 -21.28
CA GLY A 89 17.17 -10.49 -22.69
C GLY A 89 17.36 -11.63 -23.69
N ALA A 90 18.26 -12.59 -23.40
CA ALA A 90 18.62 -13.65 -24.35
C ALA A 90 17.53 -14.74 -24.52
N VAL A 91 16.64 -14.90 -23.53
CA VAL A 91 15.48 -15.81 -23.64
C VAL A 91 14.43 -15.27 -24.62
N TRP A 92 14.37 -13.95 -24.83
CA TRP A 92 13.40 -13.35 -25.76
C TRP A 92 13.82 -13.53 -27.23
N TRP A 93 15.13 -13.52 -27.53
CA TRP A 93 15.62 -13.55 -28.91
C TRP A 93 15.51 -14.93 -29.58
N THR A 94 15.55 -16.02 -28.81
CA THR A 94 15.53 -17.39 -29.36
C THR A 94 14.12 -17.89 -29.74
N PHE A 95 13.06 -17.17 -29.37
CA PHE A 95 11.67 -17.58 -29.63
C PHE A 95 10.95 -16.82 -30.76
N SER A 96 11.56 -15.78 -31.34
CA SER A 96 11.00 -15.08 -32.50
C SER A 96 11.64 -15.56 -33.80
N GLY A 97 11.13 -16.68 -34.32
CA GLY A 97 11.44 -17.18 -35.65
C GLY A 97 11.16 -16.13 -36.74
N THR A 98 12.05 -16.08 -37.72
CA THR A 98 12.01 -15.18 -38.88
C THR A 98 10.75 -15.41 -39.74
N PRO A 99 9.98 -14.36 -40.09
CA PRO A 99 8.86 -14.51 -41.01
C PRO A 99 9.34 -14.45 -42.47
N GLU A 100 9.03 -15.50 -43.22
CA GLU A 100 9.12 -15.54 -44.67
C GLU A 100 7.94 -14.77 -45.29
N HIS A 101 8.23 -13.93 -46.27
CA HIS A 101 7.27 -13.07 -46.98
C HIS A 101 6.30 -13.90 -47.85
N VAL A 102 4.99 -13.84 -47.59
CA VAL A 102 3.96 -14.09 -48.61
C VAL A 102 2.77 -13.15 -48.43
N ALA A 103 2.35 -12.55 -49.53
CA ALA A 103 1.33 -11.51 -49.66
C ALA A 103 -0.10 -11.98 -49.30
N HIS A 104 -0.89 -11.05 -48.75
CA HIS A 104 -2.31 -11.21 -48.45
C HIS A 104 -3.19 -10.86 -49.66
N THR A 105 -4.25 -11.65 -49.88
CA THR A 105 -5.52 -11.16 -50.46
C THR A 105 -6.67 -11.45 -49.50
N ASP A 106 -7.23 -10.34 -49.02
CA ASP A 106 -8.60 -9.99 -48.66
C ASP A 106 -9.60 -10.94 -47.95
N THR A 107 -10.32 -10.29 -47.01
CA THR A 107 -11.75 -10.45 -46.67
C THR A 107 -12.14 -11.21 -45.38
N THR A 108 -12.47 -10.40 -44.35
CA THR A 108 -13.68 -10.45 -43.49
C THR A 108 -13.61 -11.05 -42.07
N THR A 109 -13.71 -10.11 -41.09
CA THR A 109 -14.27 -10.10 -39.71
C THR A 109 -14.03 -11.27 -38.75
N HIS A 110 -13.83 -11.12 -37.44
CA HIS A 110 -13.86 -10.03 -36.44
C HIS A 110 -12.74 -10.34 -35.43
N THR A 111 -12.12 -9.34 -34.78
CA THR A 111 -11.68 -9.39 -33.35
C THR A 111 -10.93 -8.11 -32.98
N THR A 112 -11.36 -7.53 -31.87
CA THR A 112 -10.69 -6.61 -30.93
C THR A 112 -9.23 -6.27 -31.22
N THR A 113 -8.99 -5.04 -31.69
CA THR A 113 -7.66 -4.40 -31.74
C THR A 113 -7.65 -3.24 -30.76
N LEU A 114 -6.84 -3.38 -29.71
CA LEU A 114 -6.31 -2.25 -28.93
C LEU A 114 -5.61 -1.30 -29.90
N GLN A 115 -6.19 -0.13 -30.13
CA GLN A 115 -5.53 0.95 -30.85
C GLN A 115 -4.42 1.53 -29.96
N THR A 116 -3.19 1.34 -30.42
CA THR A 116 -2.04 2.23 -30.21
C THR A 116 -2.48 3.68 -30.35
N ILE A 117 -2.33 4.46 -29.28
CA ILE A 117 -2.45 5.92 -29.30
C ILE A 117 -1.03 6.48 -29.55
N PRO A 118 -0.88 7.44 -30.48
CA PRO A 118 0.41 8.00 -30.85
C PRO A 118 0.98 8.90 -29.76
N GLU A 119 2.30 8.95 -29.74
CA GLU A 119 3.13 9.94 -29.07
C GLU A 119 2.74 11.35 -29.54
N SER A 120 1.99 12.06 -28.69
CA SER A 120 1.87 13.52 -28.72
C SER A 120 2.33 14.07 -27.38
N SER A 121 3.54 14.60 -27.42
CA SER A 121 4.15 15.54 -26.48
C SER A 121 3.15 16.58 -25.94
N GLU A 122 3.27 16.91 -24.65
CA GLU A 122 2.70 18.07 -23.93
C GLU A 122 1.45 17.90 -23.00
N ALA A 123 1.17 16.73 -22.41
CA ALA A 123 0.02 16.62 -21.48
C ALA A 123 0.21 15.78 -20.20
N ASP A 124 1.42 15.57 -19.68
CA ASP A 124 1.62 14.68 -18.51
C ASP A 124 2.45 15.25 -17.33
N GLU A 125 2.64 16.58 -17.27
CA GLU A 125 3.15 17.24 -16.05
C GLU A 125 2.01 17.74 -15.14
N THR A 126 0.76 17.73 -15.60
CA THR A 126 -0.39 18.35 -14.91
C THR A 126 -1.09 17.42 -13.89
N THR A 127 -0.71 16.14 -13.80
CA THR A 127 -1.40 15.15 -12.94
C THR A 127 -0.81 15.06 -11.53
N ALA A 128 0.49 15.27 -11.35
CA ALA A 128 1.13 15.18 -10.02
C ALA A 128 0.83 16.43 -9.16
N LEU A 129 0.49 16.22 -7.88
CA LEU A 129 0.30 17.32 -6.92
C LEU A 129 1.66 18.00 -6.68
N GLN A 130 1.76 19.29 -7.00
CA GLN A 130 3.01 20.04 -6.84
C GLN A 130 3.11 20.70 -5.46
N PRO A 131 4.32 20.84 -4.88
CA PRO A 131 4.51 21.54 -3.60
C PRO A 131 3.98 22.98 -3.62
N ALA A 132 4.20 23.71 -4.72
CA ALA A 132 3.73 25.08 -4.88
C ALA A 132 2.19 25.20 -4.82
N GLU A 133 1.46 24.18 -5.27
CA GLU A 133 -0.01 24.15 -5.15
C GLU A 133 -0.45 24.04 -3.68
N ILE A 134 0.27 23.26 -2.86
CA ILE A 134 -0.03 23.09 -1.43
C ILE A 134 0.30 24.38 -0.68
N GLU A 135 1.42 25.02 -1.00
CA GLU A 135 1.84 26.28 -0.40
C GLU A 135 0.83 27.40 -0.70
N ALA A 136 0.38 27.50 -1.95
CA ALA A 136 -0.60 28.49 -2.39
C ALA A 136 -2.04 28.22 -1.89
N ALA A 137 -2.32 27.02 -1.39
CA ALA A 137 -3.66 26.64 -0.96
C ALA A 137 -4.15 27.52 0.22
N VAL A 138 -5.45 27.86 0.18
CA VAL A 138 -6.10 28.66 1.21
C VAL A 138 -7.08 27.78 1.96
N GLU A 139 -6.81 27.64 3.26
CA GLU A 139 -7.62 26.81 4.15
C GLU A 139 -9.03 27.39 4.30
N ILE A 140 -10.02 26.51 4.29
CA ILE A 140 -11.41 26.90 4.52
C ILE A 140 -11.63 27.23 6.01
N PRO A 141 -12.77 27.82 6.40
CA PRO A 141 -13.08 27.98 7.82
C PRO A 141 -13.11 26.62 8.57
N GLU A 142 -12.56 26.57 9.78
CA GLU A 142 -12.49 25.34 10.59
C GLU A 142 -13.85 24.67 10.81
N THR A 143 -14.92 25.47 10.87
CA THR A 143 -16.31 25.00 10.99
C THR A 143 -16.78 24.11 9.83
N LEU A 144 -16.05 24.15 8.71
CA LEU A 144 -16.33 23.40 7.50
C LEU A 144 -15.30 22.30 7.23
N TYR A 145 -14.37 22.04 8.17
CA TYR A 145 -13.42 20.96 8.01
C TYR A 145 -14.08 19.60 8.11
N ILE A 146 -13.54 18.66 7.35
CA ILE A 146 -13.87 17.25 7.46
C ILE A 146 -12.83 16.55 8.34
N GLY A 147 -13.30 15.60 9.17
CA GLY A 147 -12.43 14.69 9.90
C GLY A 147 -11.90 15.23 11.22
N HIS A 148 -12.58 16.22 11.81
CA HIS A 148 -12.20 16.81 13.11
C HIS A 148 -13.23 16.61 14.19
N THR A 149 -14.49 16.38 13.83
CA THR A 149 -15.48 15.95 14.81
C THR A 149 -15.34 14.45 15.03
N THR A 150 -15.43 14.01 16.28
CA THR A 150 -15.43 12.57 16.62
C THR A 150 -16.53 11.80 15.90
N THR A 151 -17.62 12.47 15.54
CA THR A 151 -18.74 11.91 14.76
C THR A 151 -18.38 11.65 13.30
N ASP A 152 -17.43 12.41 12.74
CA ASP A 152 -16.97 12.23 11.35
C ASP A 152 -15.78 11.29 11.24
N LEU A 153 -15.11 11.06 12.36
CA LEU A 153 -14.01 10.13 12.47
C LEU A 153 -14.54 8.73 12.73
N HIS A 154 -14.12 7.77 11.90
CA HIS A 154 -14.34 6.35 12.15
C HIS A 154 -13.35 5.84 13.20
N ALA A 155 -13.35 6.51 14.35
CA ALA A 155 -12.51 6.19 15.47
C ALA A 155 -12.85 4.82 16.02
N ARG A 156 -11.86 4.19 16.65
CA ARG A 156 -12.08 2.98 17.44
C ARG A 156 -13.21 3.29 18.42
N ALA A 157 -14.22 2.43 18.48
CA ALA A 157 -15.42 2.60 19.30
C ALA A 157 -15.09 2.65 20.81
N ALA A 158 -14.51 3.74 21.29
CA ALA A 158 -14.11 3.96 22.67
C ALA A 158 -15.25 4.54 23.53
N SER A 159 -16.46 4.77 22.98
CA SER A 159 -17.57 5.41 23.72
C SER A 159 -18.80 4.53 24.00
N ILE A 160 -18.83 3.25 23.57
CA ILE A 160 -19.86 2.31 24.06
C ILE A 160 -19.57 1.87 25.52
N ALA A 161 -18.38 2.18 26.05
CA ALA A 161 -18.03 1.93 27.45
C ALA A 161 -18.27 3.12 28.40
N GLU A 162 -18.43 4.35 27.89
CA GLU A 162 -18.60 5.56 28.75
C GLU A 162 -20.01 6.15 28.73
N ALA A 163 -20.87 5.74 27.79
CA ALA A 163 -22.30 5.81 28.05
C ALA A 163 -22.63 4.67 29.01
N ALA A 164 -22.76 5.00 30.30
CA ALA A 164 -23.49 4.18 31.25
C ALA A 164 -24.92 4.01 30.72
N VAL A 165 -25.10 3.05 29.82
CA VAL A 165 -26.40 2.40 29.63
C VAL A 165 -26.61 1.70 30.96
N GLU A 166 -27.42 2.32 31.81
CA GLU A 166 -28.04 1.64 32.93
C GLU A 166 -28.82 0.47 32.31
N ARG A 167 -28.16 -0.69 32.24
CA ARG A 167 -28.77 -1.90 31.75
C ARG A 167 -29.78 -2.28 32.80
N GLU A 168 -31.04 -1.91 32.59
CA GLU A 168 -32.13 -2.56 33.30
C GLU A 168 -31.91 -4.07 33.17
N PRO A 169 -31.96 -4.83 34.27
CA PRO A 169 -31.72 -6.26 34.23
C PRO A 169 -32.78 -6.89 33.33
N ILE A 170 -32.38 -7.25 32.11
CA ILE A 170 -33.22 -8.03 31.21
C ILE A 170 -33.46 -9.35 31.92
N THR A 171 -34.67 -9.51 32.44
CA THR A 171 -35.13 -10.79 32.96
C THR A 171 -35.32 -11.67 31.74
N VAL A 172 -34.38 -12.58 31.50
CA VAL A 172 -34.48 -13.54 30.39
C VAL A 172 -35.61 -14.51 30.74
N GLU A 173 -36.81 -14.20 30.28
CA GLU A 173 -37.91 -15.14 30.33
C GLU A 173 -37.56 -16.30 29.40
N ARG A 174 -37.44 -17.50 29.98
CA ARG A 174 -37.14 -18.72 29.24
C ARG A 174 -38.29 -18.98 28.29
N LEU A 175 -38.08 -18.71 26.99
CA LEU A 175 -38.99 -19.19 25.95
C LEU A 175 -39.10 -20.71 26.05
N GLU A 176 -40.30 -21.19 26.34
CA GLU A 176 -40.63 -22.60 26.20
C GLU A 176 -40.46 -23.00 24.73
N GLY A 177 -39.86 -24.18 24.52
CA GLY A 177 -39.53 -24.65 23.18
C GLY A 177 -40.79 -24.80 22.34
N ILE A 178 -40.91 -23.98 21.30
CA ILE A 178 -41.95 -24.14 20.28
C ILE A 178 -41.62 -25.44 19.53
N PRO A 179 -42.50 -26.45 19.54
CA PRO A 179 -42.28 -27.65 18.74
C PRO A 179 -42.27 -27.28 17.25
N PRO A 180 -41.49 -27.97 16.41
CA PRO A 180 -41.41 -27.65 14.99
C PRO A 180 -42.77 -27.89 14.32
N ALA A 181 -43.48 -26.80 14.00
CA ALA A 181 -44.60 -26.84 13.09
C ALA A 181 -44.04 -26.91 11.66
N LEU A 182 -44.20 -28.07 11.02
CA LEU A 182 -43.98 -28.24 9.59
C LEU A 182 -45.16 -27.58 8.85
N ASP A 183 -45.13 -26.26 8.71
CA ASP A 183 -45.97 -25.55 7.75
C ASP A 183 -45.13 -25.16 6.53
N THR A 184 -45.24 -25.99 5.50
CA THR A 184 -44.80 -25.69 4.13
C THR A 184 -45.70 -24.63 3.52
N THR A 185 -45.44 -23.36 3.84
CA THR A 185 -45.78 -22.23 2.95
C THR A 185 -44.87 -21.06 3.29
N VAL A 186 -43.69 -21.01 2.66
CA VAL A 186 -42.84 -19.83 2.65
C VAL A 186 -43.29 -18.98 1.46
N GLU A 187 -43.98 -17.87 1.73
CA GLU A 187 -44.08 -16.79 0.74
C GLU A 187 -42.66 -16.28 0.44
N PRO A 188 -42.31 -16.03 -0.83
CA PRO A 188 -40.98 -15.57 -1.19
C PRO A 188 -40.80 -14.12 -0.71
N SER A 189 -40.20 -13.94 0.46
CA SER A 189 -39.58 -12.66 0.83
C SER A 189 -38.51 -12.35 -0.21
N ALA A 190 -38.54 -11.13 -0.75
CA ALA A 190 -37.60 -10.63 -1.75
C ALA A 190 -36.15 -11.03 -1.45
N PRO A 191 -35.33 -11.39 -2.46
CA PRO A 191 -33.99 -11.88 -2.23
C PRO A 191 -33.19 -10.82 -1.49
N ALA A 192 -32.82 -11.12 -0.24
CA ALA A 192 -31.84 -10.34 0.50
C ALA A 192 -30.59 -10.24 -0.37
N SER A 193 -30.20 -9.00 -0.68
CA SER A 193 -28.96 -8.67 -1.38
C SER A 193 -27.82 -9.53 -0.81
N ILE A 194 -27.19 -10.32 -1.69
CA ILE A 194 -25.98 -11.07 -1.35
C ILE A 194 -24.92 -10.04 -1.03
N ARG A 195 -24.82 -9.68 0.25
CA ARG A 195 -23.78 -8.80 0.78
C ARG A 195 -22.46 -9.46 0.41
N SER A 196 -21.71 -8.84 -0.52
CA SER A 196 -20.44 -9.40 -0.98
C SER A 196 -19.57 -9.68 0.25
N LYS A 197 -18.89 -10.84 0.26
CA LYS A 197 -17.93 -11.21 1.30
C LYS A 197 -16.89 -10.10 1.40
N ARG A 198 -17.05 -9.18 2.36
CA ARG A 198 -16.01 -8.20 2.67
C ARG A 198 -14.84 -9.00 3.24
N SER A 199 -13.70 -8.99 2.55
CA SER A 199 -12.45 -9.50 3.11
C SER A 199 -12.16 -8.72 4.39
N SER A 200 -12.03 -9.41 5.51
CA SER A 200 -11.67 -8.79 6.78
C SER A 200 -10.21 -8.32 6.70
N MET A 201 -10.01 -7.06 6.31
CA MET A 201 -8.70 -6.42 6.30
C MET A 201 -8.29 -6.06 7.73
N GLN A 202 -7.02 -6.24 8.08
CA GLN A 202 -6.49 -5.74 9.34
C GLN A 202 -6.41 -4.21 9.36
N LEU A 203 -6.86 -3.63 10.47
CA LEU A 203 -6.86 -2.20 10.71
C LEU A 203 -5.96 -1.84 11.89
N LEU A 204 -5.25 -0.74 11.73
CA LEU A 204 -4.54 -0.01 12.76
C LEU A 204 -5.31 1.28 13.07
N PHE A 205 -5.16 1.80 14.28
CA PHE A 205 -5.66 3.13 14.65
C PHE A 205 -4.49 4.00 15.08
N LEU A 206 -4.29 5.12 14.38
CA LEU A 206 -3.24 6.10 14.66
C LEU A 206 -3.93 7.43 14.95
N HIS A 207 -3.72 8.01 16.14
CA HIS A 207 -4.43 9.22 16.60
C HIS A 207 -5.96 9.11 16.49
N ASP A 208 -6.51 7.94 16.84
CA ASP A 208 -7.94 7.59 16.67
C ASP A 208 -8.45 7.62 15.21
N LEU A 209 -7.55 7.66 14.24
CA LEU A 209 -7.86 7.57 12.82
C LEU A 209 -7.63 6.15 12.31
N LYS A 210 -8.61 5.60 11.57
CA LYS A 210 -8.51 4.24 11.00
C LYS A 210 -7.49 4.18 9.85
N VAL A 211 -6.62 3.20 9.87
CA VAL A 211 -5.57 2.99 8.86
C VAL A 211 -5.55 1.51 8.50
N VAL A 212 -5.47 1.18 7.23
CA VAL A 212 -5.25 -0.21 6.79
C VAL A 212 -3.82 -0.62 7.14
N ASP A 213 -3.65 -1.78 7.78
CA ASP A 213 -2.32 -2.28 8.11
C ASP A 213 -1.46 -2.40 6.83
N PRO A 214 -0.21 -1.91 6.81
CA PRO A 214 0.65 -1.99 5.63
C PRO A 214 0.87 -3.43 5.13
N ARG A 215 0.73 -4.46 5.98
CA ARG A 215 0.82 -5.87 5.58
C ARG A 215 -0.31 -6.30 4.64
N GLU A 216 -1.45 -5.61 4.68
CA GLU A 216 -2.58 -5.85 3.77
C GLU A 216 -2.41 -5.12 2.44
N LEU A 217 -1.64 -4.03 2.44
CA LEU A 217 -1.42 -3.19 1.25
C LEU A 217 -0.20 -3.64 0.45
N TYR A 218 0.82 -4.17 1.12
CA TYR A 218 2.13 -4.43 0.53
C TYR A 218 2.63 -5.84 0.81
N ARG A 219 3.14 -6.51 -0.23
CA ARG A 219 3.79 -7.82 -0.08
C ARG A 219 5.08 -7.75 0.74
N VAL A 220 5.81 -6.63 0.61
CA VAL A 220 7.06 -6.35 1.31
C VAL A 220 6.87 -5.06 2.10
N ALA A 221 7.35 -5.04 3.34
CA ALA A 221 7.19 -3.88 4.21
C ALA A 221 7.80 -2.63 3.54
N PRO A 222 7.00 -1.59 3.24
CA PRO A 222 7.50 -0.44 2.51
C PRO A 222 8.43 0.40 3.38
N LEU A 223 9.52 0.83 2.75
CA LEU A 223 10.46 1.80 3.29
C LEU A 223 10.30 3.09 2.49
N LEU A 224 10.20 4.19 3.21
CA LEU A 224 10.04 5.52 2.66
C LEU A 224 11.39 6.23 2.65
N MET A 225 11.82 6.66 1.47
CA MET A 225 13.13 7.27 1.27
C MET A 225 13.06 8.78 1.31
N SER A 226 13.48 9.44 2.39
CA SER A 226 13.45 10.90 2.50
C SER A 226 14.05 11.61 1.29
N ASP A 227 13.36 12.62 0.76
CA ASP A 227 13.84 13.44 -0.37
C ASP A 227 14.84 14.54 0.06
N GLU A 228 15.18 14.62 1.36
CA GLU A 228 16.08 15.64 1.90
C GLU A 228 17.54 15.41 1.47
N ARG A 229 17.84 15.67 0.20
CA ARG A 229 19.20 15.98 -0.28
C ARG A 229 19.47 17.47 -0.02
N HIS A 230 19.42 17.90 1.22
CA HIS A 230 19.89 19.24 1.58
C HIS A 230 21.42 19.19 1.69
N VAL A 231 22.08 19.95 0.83
CA VAL A 231 23.50 20.28 0.97
C VAL A 231 23.53 21.63 1.67
N ASP A 232 23.99 21.68 2.93
CA ASP A 232 24.18 22.98 3.59
C ASP A 232 25.09 23.87 2.73
N ALA A 233 24.69 25.14 2.56
CA ALA A 233 25.43 26.12 1.77
C ALA A 233 26.82 26.49 2.34
N ASN A 234 27.24 25.83 3.43
CA ASN A 234 28.49 26.07 4.15
C ASN A 234 29.68 25.24 3.62
N PHE A 235 29.49 24.41 2.60
CA PHE A 235 30.57 23.58 2.05
C PHE A 235 31.26 24.26 0.86
N ALA A 236 32.48 24.74 1.09
CA ALA A 236 33.31 25.39 0.08
C ALA A 236 33.89 24.40 -0.95
N ASP A 237 33.99 23.10 -0.62
CA ASP A 237 34.67 22.08 -1.41
C ASP A 237 33.78 20.86 -1.74
N ARG A 238 33.99 20.28 -2.93
CA ARG A 238 33.26 19.12 -3.46
C ARG A 238 33.39 17.85 -2.60
N GLU A 239 34.49 17.71 -1.85
CA GLU A 239 34.72 16.58 -0.94
C GLU A 239 33.96 16.74 0.38
N GLN A 240 33.80 17.97 0.89
CA GLN A 240 32.98 18.24 2.07
C GLN A 240 31.48 18.15 1.77
N GLN A 241 31.06 18.48 0.54
CA GLN A 241 29.68 18.23 0.08
C GLN A 241 29.30 16.75 0.06
N GLN A 242 30.26 15.84 -0.13
CA GLN A 242 29.99 14.40 -0.06
C GLN A 242 29.92 13.88 1.38
N GLN A 243 30.58 14.56 2.32
CA GLN A 243 30.58 14.23 3.75
C GLN A 243 29.42 14.90 4.52
N GLY A 244 28.91 16.02 4.02
CA GLY A 244 27.73 16.73 4.56
C GLY A 244 26.39 16.29 3.96
N GLN A 245 26.37 15.24 3.14
CA GLN A 245 25.12 14.58 2.78
C GLN A 245 24.59 13.89 4.03
N GLU A 246 23.57 14.49 4.65
CA GLU A 246 22.76 13.82 5.67
C GLU A 246 22.42 12.42 5.15
N PRO A 247 22.67 11.35 5.93
CA PRO A 247 22.40 10.00 5.49
C PRO A 247 20.94 9.89 5.07
N GLN A 248 20.68 9.28 3.91
CA GLN A 248 19.32 9.03 3.42
C GLN A 248 18.48 8.43 4.56
N ARG A 249 17.49 9.18 5.05
CA ARG A 249 16.67 8.76 6.17
C ARG A 249 15.57 7.86 5.63
N PHE A 250 15.73 6.56 5.86
CA PHE A 250 14.68 5.60 5.60
C PHE A 250 13.71 5.57 6.79
N SER A 251 12.44 5.85 6.53
CA SER A 251 11.38 5.69 7.53
C SER A 251 10.53 4.46 7.20
N LYS A 252 10.19 3.68 8.22
CA LYS A 252 9.16 2.63 8.08
C LYS A 252 7.80 3.31 7.89
N TYR A 253 6.90 2.60 7.22
CA TYR A 253 5.56 3.10 6.94
C TYR A 253 4.76 3.53 8.17
N THR A 254 4.62 2.64 9.17
CA THR A 254 3.75 2.93 10.32
C THR A 254 4.21 4.15 11.13
N PRO A 255 5.51 4.30 11.51
CA PRO A 255 5.99 5.52 12.15
C PRO A 255 5.83 6.77 11.28
N TYR A 256 6.00 6.64 9.96
CA TYR A 256 5.79 7.75 9.04
C TYR A 256 4.33 8.20 9.02
N MET A 257 3.39 7.27 8.79
CA MET A 257 1.96 7.54 8.81
C MET A 257 1.49 8.04 10.17
N ASP A 258 2.06 7.57 11.28
CA ASP A 258 1.76 8.08 12.62
C ASP A 258 2.14 9.55 12.76
N ALA A 259 3.36 9.92 12.34
CA ALA A 259 3.79 11.32 12.34
C ALA A 259 2.92 12.19 11.42
N THR A 260 2.62 11.70 10.21
CA THR A 260 1.80 12.38 9.21
C THR A 260 0.36 12.62 9.68
N LEU A 261 -0.27 11.61 10.27
CA LEU A 261 -1.63 11.73 10.80
C LEU A 261 -1.68 12.57 12.08
N GLY A 262 -0.59 12.58 12.87
CA GLY A 262 -0.44 13.55 13.95
C GLY A 262 -0.51 15.00 13.45
N LYS A 263 0.04 15.31 12.27
CA LYS A 263 -0.09 16.64 11.65
C LYS A 263 -1.54 16.94 11.26
N PHE A 264 -2.26 15.97 10.73
CA PHE A 264 -3.69 16.11 10.40
C PHE A 264 -4.52 16.52 11.61
N VAL A 265 -4.37 15.80 12.74
CA VAL A 265 -5.11 16.05 13.99
C VAL A 265 -4.79 17.42 14.61
N ARG A 266 -3.63 18.00 14.30
CA ARG A 266 -3.23 19.35 14.73
C ARG A 266 -3.63 20.46 13.76
N ASN A 267 -4.53 20.19 12.81
CA ASN A 267 -4.91 21.12 11.74
C ASN A 267 -3.73 21.58 10.85
N GLN A 268 -2.63 20.82 10.82
CA GLN A 268 -1.48 21.14 9.97
C GLN A 268 -1.68 20.55 8.57
N HIS A 269 -2.77 20.94 7.89
CA HIS A 269 -3.23 20.29 6.66
C HIS A 269 -2.23 20.39 5.50
N LYS A 270 -1.50 21.51 5.37
CA LYS A 270 -0.43 21.65 4.37
C LYS A 270 0.70 20.66 4.62
N ALA A 271 1.25 20.66 5.83
CA ALA A 271 2.34 19.77 6.21
C ALA A 271 1.95 18.28 6.17
N CYS A 272 0.69 17.96 6.48
CA CYS A 272 0.15 16.62 6.31
C CYS A 272 0.04 16.24 4.83
N LEU A 273 -0.50 17.13 3.99
CA LEU A 273 -0.63 16.88 2.55
C LEU A 273 0.73 16.76 1.86
N GLU A 274 1.75 17.49 2.30
CA GLU A 274 3.12 17.36 1.81
C GLU A 274 3.69 15.97 2.07
N ASP A 275 3.52 15.45 3.29
CA ASP A 275 3.93 14.08 3.62
C ASP A 275 3.17 13.04 2.77
N LEU A 276 1.86 13.19 2.66
CA LEU A 276 1.00 12.27 1.91
C LEU A 276 1.32 12.31 0.41
N ARG A 277 1.61 13.50 -0.14
CA ARG A 277 2.10 13.69 -1.51
C ARG A 277 3.38 12.90 -1.71
N PHE A 278 4.35 13.05 -0.80
CA PHE A 278 5.61 12.32 -0.86
C PHE A 278 5.39 10.80 -0.79
N LEU A 279 4.51 10.33 0.10
CA LEU A 279 4.14 8.91 0.15
C LEU A 279 3.56 8.42 -1.19
N LEU A 280 2.65 9.19 -1.78
CA LEU A 280 2.00 8.89 -3.06
C LEU A 280 2.97 8.95 -4.26
N GLN A 281 4.10 9.64 -4.16
CA GLN A 281 5.15 9.59 -5.20
C GLN A 281 5.82 8.22 -5.23
N GLN A 282 6.00 7.57 -4.07
CA GLN A 282 6.62 6.25 -3.97
C GLN A 282 5.60 5.11 -4.09
N TYR A 283 4.39 5.33 -3.57
CA TYR A 283 3.29 4.37 -3.56
C TYR A 283 2.00 5.03 -4.09
N PRO A 284 1.85 5.19 -5.43
CA PRO A 284 0.76 5.96 -6.01
C PRO A 284 -0.64 5.48 -5.63
N ASN A 285 -0.80 4.19 -5.33
CA ASN A 285 -2.10 3.58 -5.03
C ASN A 285 -2.27 3.25 -3.53
N ASP A 286 -1.52 3.90 -2.63
CA ASP A 286 -1.73 3.71 -1.19
C ASP A 286 -3.12 4.26 -0.78
N VAL A 287 -4.03 3.36 -0.40
CA VAL A 287 -5.41 3.73 -0.07
C VAL A 287 -5.51 4.64 1.17
N ASN A 288 -4.61 4.46 2.15
CA ASN A 288 -4.60 5.31 3.33
C ASN A 288 -4.24 6.74 2.91
N ALA A 289 -3.17 6.91 2.13
CA ALA A 289 -2.76 8.23 1.70
C ALA A 289 -3.70 8.87 0.69
N LEU A 290 -4.32 8.11 -0.22
CA LEU A 290 -5.37 8.64 -1.09
C LEU A 290 -6.52 9.22 -0.26
N PHE A 291 -6.98 8.48 0.75
CA PHE A 291 -8.07 8.93 1.59
C PHE A 291 -7.71 10.20 2.38
N TYR A 292 -6.59 10.19 3.12
CA TYR A 292 -6.17 11.33 3.93
C TYR A 292 -5.73 12.53 3.08
N ALA A 293 -5.15 12.32 1.88
CA ALA A 293 -4.82 13.42 0.98
C ALA A 293 -6.09 14.10 0.45
N GLY A 294 -7.16 13.33 0.22
CA GLY A 294 -8.48 13.86 -0.08
C GLY A 294 -9.00 14.75 1.05
N LEU A 295 -8.92 14.29 2.31
CA LEU A 295 -9.34 15.08 3.49
C LEU A 295 -8.55 16.38 3.61
N CYS A 296 -7.22 16.33 3.54
CA CYS A 296 -6.37 17.52 3.58
C CYS A 296 -6.69 18.47 2.42
N SER A 297 -6.81 17.95 1.20
CA SER A 297 -7.11 18.77 0.02
C SER A 297 -8.46 19.47 0.15
N TYR A 298 -9.47 18.80 0.71
CA TYR A 298 -10.77 19.40 0.96
C TYR A 298 -10.70 20.54 1.97
N ASN A 299 -10.01 20.33 3.09
CA ASN A 299 -9.83 21.33 4.13
C ASN A 299 -8.98 22.53 3.64
N LEU A 300 -8.06 22.28 2.70
CA LEU A 300 -7.27 23.32 2.02
C LEU A 300 -8.01 24.00 0.85
N GLY A 301 -9.30 23.72 0.66
CA GLY A 301 -10.10 24.30 -0.43
C GLY A 301 -9.69 23.82 -1.84
N MET A 302 -8.77 22.86 -1.95
CA MET A 302 -8.27 22.28 -3.19
C MET A 302 -9.27 21.24 -3.73
N ASN A 303 -10.49 21.68 -4.04
CA ASN A 303 -11.62 20.78 -4.33
C ASN A 303 -11.37 19.84 -5.52
N GLU A 304 -10.65 20.27 -6.57
CA GLU A 304 -10.31 19.39 -7.70
C GLU A 304 -9.36 18.26 -7.30
N ARG A 305 -8.35 18.57 -6.47
CA ARG A 305 -7.44 17.56 -5.92
C ARG A 305 -8.19 16.61 -4.98
N ALA A 306 -9.06 17.15 -4.12
CA ALA A 306 -9.92 16.36 -3.24
C ALA A 306 -10.82 15.41 -4.04
N ARG A 307 -11.46 15.88 -5.12
CA ARG A 307 -12.30 15.07 -6.01
C ARG A 307 -11.50 13.89 -6.56
N SER A 308 -10.32 14.15 -7.11
CA SER A 308 -9.44 13.11 -7.65
C SER A 308 -9.04 12.08 -6.59
N PHE A 309 -8.57 12.52 -5.42
CA PHE A 309 -8.14 11.62 -4.36
C PHE A 309 -9.28 10.78 -3.79
N PHE A 310 -10.44 11.37 -3.50
CA PHE A 310 -11.60 10.63 -3.02
C PHE A 310 -12.16 9.67 -4.07
N HIS A 311 -12.18 10.06 -5.35
CA HIS A 311 -12.59 9.15 -6.42
C HIS A 311 -11.69 7.92 -6.47
N ARG A 312 -10.38 8.11 -6.39
CA ARG A 312 -9.40 7.03 -6.38
C ARG A 312 -9.51 6.15 -5.14
N ALA A 313 -9.76 6.73 -3.96
CA ALA A 313 -10.01 5.96 -2.74
C ALA A 313 -11.34 5.17 -2.81
N ALA A 314 -12.40 5.76 -3.38
CA ALA A 314 -13.71 5.13 -3.54
C ALA A 314 -13.71 3.98 -4.55
N THR A 315 -12.86 4.05 -5.57
CA THR A 315 -12.72 3.01 -6.61
C THR A 315 -11.59 2.03 -6.33
N HIS A 316 -10.94 2.14 -5.17
CA HIS A 316 -9.80 1.32 -4.80
C HIS A 316 -10.21 -0.16 -4.54
N PRO A 317 -9.38 -1.16 -4.87
CA PRO A 317 -9.67 -2.57 -4.57
C PRO A 317 -9.83 -2.87 -3.07
N VAL A 318 -9.09 -2.15 -2.22
CA VAL A 318 -9.22 -2.21 -0.75
C VAL A 318 -10.33 -1.27 -0.31
N GLN A 319 -11.50 -1.84 0.00
CA GLN A 319 -12.74 -1.08 0.24
C GLN A 319 -12.93 -0.56 1.68
N VAL A 320 -11.86 -0.45 2.47
CA VAL A 320 -11.93 -0.04 3.90
C VAL A 320 -12.44 1.40 4.06
N PHE A 321 -12.16 2.27 3.09
CA PHE A 321 -12.60 3.66 3.06
C PHE A 321 -13.72 3.93 2.04
N ASN A 322 -14.31 2.89 1.44
CA ASN A 322 -15.21 3.08 0.29
C ASN A 322 -16.40 3.98 0.62
N GLU A 323 -17.06 3.71 1.74
CA GLU A 323 -18.25 4.42 2.18
C GLU A 323 -17.95 5.90 2.49
N GLU A 324 -16.84 6.17 3.19
CA GLU A 324 -16.38 7.53 3.50
C GLU A 324 -15.92 8.27 2.25
N ALA A 325 -15.14 7.61 1.39
CA ALA A 325 -14.61 8.20 0.18
C ALA A 325 -15.73 8.59 -0.80
N VAL A 326 -16.75 7.73 -0.95
CA VAL A 326 -17.93 8.05 -1.77
C VAL A 326 -18.70 9.24 -1.19
N TRP A 327 -18.87 9.30 0.14
CA TRP A 327 -19.51 10.44 0.80
C TRP A 327 -18.74 11.75 0.62
N TYR A 328 -17.43 11.75 0.91
CA TYR A 328 -16.62 12.96 0.80
C TYR A 328 -16.39 13.39 -0.66
N HIS A 329 -16.38 12.44 -1.60
CA HIS A 329 -16.43 12.75 -3.02
C HIS A 329 -17.73 13.51 -3.37
N ALA A 330 -18.90 13.08 -2.88
CA ALA A 330 -20.16 13.76 -3.13
C ALA A 330 -20.19 15.19 -2.55
N LEU A 331 -19.69 15.38 -1.31
CA LEU A 331 -19.51 16.71 -0.71
C LEU A 331 -18.59 17.61 -1.55
N THR A 332 -17.55 17.03 -2.13
CA THR A 332 -16.60 17.76 -2.97
C THR A 332 -17.23 18.20 -4.29
N LEU A 333 -17.99 17.32 -4.96
CA LEU A 333 -18.77 17.67 -6.17
C LEU A 333 -19.72 18.83 -5.91
N SER A 334 -20.39 18.84 -4.74
CA SER A 334 -21.27 19.93 -4.36
C SER A 334 -20.53 21.27 -4.21
N ARG A 335 -19.28 21.26 -3.72
CA ARG A 335 -18.46 22.47 -3.61
C ARG A 335 -17.91 22.97 -4.94
N LEU A 336 -17.68 22.07 -5.88
CA LEU A 336 -17.30 22.39 -7.25
C LEU A 336 -18.48 22.97 -8.06
N GLY A 337 -19.69 22.97 -7.51
CA GLY A 337 -20.91 23.38 -8.23
C GLY A 337 -21.46 22.33 -9.18
N GLU A 338 -20.93 21.09 -9.13
CA GLU A 338 -21.40 19.96 -9.92
C GLU A 338 -22.66 19.34 -9.28
N HIS A 339 -23.71 20.15 -9.14
CA HIS A 339 -24.91 19.80 -8.37
C HIS A 339 -25.65 18.56 -8.88
N THR A 340 -25.65 18.32 -10.18
CA THR A 340 -26.26 17.12 -10.79
C THR A 340 -25.53 15.86 -10.34
N ALA A 341 -24.21 15.81 -10.53
CA ALA A 341 -23.38 14.68 -10.12
C ALA A 341 -23.40 14.48 -8.60
N ALA A 342 -23.41 15.55 -7.82
CA ALA A 342 -23.54 15.49 -6.36
C ALA A 342 -24.88 14.87 -5.94
N THR A 343 -25.98 15.32 -6.56
CA THR A 343 -27.34 14.80 -6.29
C THR A 343 -27.43 13.31 -6.59
N GLU A 344 -26.92 12.87 -7.74
CA GLU A 344 -26.87 11.44 -8.10
C GLU A 344 -26.04 10.63 -7.10
N ALA A 345 -24.92 11.19 -6.64
CA ALA A 345 -24.09 10.55 -5.62
C ALA A 345 -24.83 10.42 -4.28
N TYR A 346 -25.50 11.47 -3.80
CA TYR A 346 -26.30 11.40 -2.58
C TYR A 346 -27.47 10.43 -2.67
N GLN A 347 -28.15 10.36 -3.82
CA GLN A 347 -29.22 9.38 -4.03
C GLN A 347 -28.70 7.94 -3.90
N ARG A 348 -27.53 7.65 -4.50
CA ARG A 348 -26.88 6.34 -4.36
C ARG A 348 -26.50 6.03 -2.92
N ILE A 349 -25.94 6.99 -2.18
CA ILE A 349 -25.56 6.81 -0.77
C ILE A 349 -26.80 6.57 0.10
N ALA A 350 -27.86 7.37 -0.10
CA ALA A 350 -29.12 7.25 0.64
C ALA A 350 -29.82 5.90 0.42
N ALA A 351 -29.63 5.27 -0.75
CA ALA A 351 -30.19 3.97 -1.09
C ALA A 351 -29.42 2.78 -0.49
N GLN A 352 -28.16 2.96 -0.09
CA GLN A 352 -27.30 1.89 0.44
C GLN A 352 -27.52 1.60 1.94
N ASP A 353 -28.31 2.44 2.62
CA ASP A 353 -28.63 2.35 4.05
C ASP A 353 -27.41 2.15 4.96
N GLY A 354 -26.31 2.82 4.60
CA GLY A 354 -25.06 2.86 5.36
C GLY A 354 -25.00 4.00 6.39
N PHE A 355 -23.84 4.16 7.01
CA PHE A 355 -23.52 5.21 7.99
C PHE A 355 -23.84 6.63 7.47
N TYR A 356 -23.59 6.91 6.19
CA TYR A 356 -23.86 8.23 5.58
C TYR A 356 -25.24 8.37 4.94
N ALA A 357 -26.12 7.36 5.02
CA ALA A 357 -27.40 7.37 4.31
C ALA A 357 -28.31 8.54 4.76
N GLU A 358 -28.44 8.77 6.06
CA GLU A 358 -29.26 9.88 6.58
C GLU A 358 -28.69 11.25 6.19
N ARG A 359 -27.38 11.43 6.32
CA ARG A 359 -26.70 12.67 5.92
C ARG A 359 -26.88 12.96 4.44
N ALA A 360 -26.88 11.94 3.58
CA ALA A 360 -27.19 12.09 2.16
C ALA A 360 -28.65 12.49 1.91
N ARG A 361 -29.62 11.92 2.66
CA ARG A 361 -31.03 12.33 2.58
C ARG A 361 -31.23 13.78 3.01
N GLU A 362 -30.47 14.26 4.00
CA GLU A 362 -30.48 15.67 4.41
C GLU A 362 -29.95 16.61 3.31
N GLN A 363 -28.83 16.27 2.68
CA GLN A 363 -28.29 17.05 1.56
C GLN A 363 -29.28 17.17 0.40
N LEU A 364 -30.00 16.09 0.08
CA LEU A 364 -31.04 16.09 -0.96
C LEU A 364 -32.24 17.01 -0.64
N LYS A 365 -32.58 17.20 0.65
CA LYS A 365 -33.64 18.13 1.08
C LYS A 365 -33.18 19.58 1.04
N GLY A 366 -31.89 19.83 1.28
CA GLY A 366 -31.29 21.16 1.33
C GLY A 366 -31.01 21.80 -0.05
N GLY A 367 -30.78 20.99 -1.09
CA GLY A 367 -30.43 21.46 -2.44
C GLY A 367 -31.59 21.98 -3.31
N GLY A 368 -32.81 22.09 -2.76
CA GLY A 368 -34.01 22.53 -3.49
C GLY A 368 -34.41 23.99 -3.30
N LYS A 369 -33.48 24.89 -2.94
CA LYS A 369 -33.75 26.32 -2.74
C LYS A 369 -32.98 27.21 -3.70
#